data_AF-A0A7C5B0F4-F1
#
_entry.id   AF-A0A7C5B0F4-F1
#
_cell.length_a   1.000
_cell.length_b   1.000
_cell.length_c   1.000
_cell.angle_alpha   90.00
_cell.angle_beta   90.00
_cell.angle_gamma   90.00
#
_symmetry.space_group_name_H-M   'P 1'
#
loop_
_entity.id
_entity.type
_entity.pdbx_description
1 polymer ?
#
loop_
_entity_poly.entity_id
_entity_poly.type
_entity_poly.pdbx_seq_one_letter_code
_entity_poly.pdbx_strand_id
1 'polypeptide(L)'
;MTSQLSIRMWSWLLFMTMEAFLYFSYQQNDGSFHWFLHFFVGASTALIVMGLITFLSGRIVRHPLLWIVVGHVIAMFPDILWNFLVATHEPWMDIFLGHITAHFIPGRNWAWYAIFLVSLAFYLYQRATKEAAATGVVQQPNIQEGQAKVA
;
A
#
# COMPACT_ATOMS: atom_id res chain seq x y z
N MET A 1 18.68 -7.83 -19.69
CA MET A 1 17.41 -7.04 -19.77
C MET A 1 16.16 -7.91 -19.64
N THR A 2 16.15 -9.17 -20.09
CA THR A 2 15.00 -10.09 -20.02
C THR A 2 14.54 -10.46 -18.60
N SER A 3 15.45 -10.49 -17.62
CA SER A 3 15.13 -10.88 -16.23
C SER A 3 14.26 -9.85 -15.48
N GLN A 4 14.51 -8.55 -15.65
CA GLN A 4 13.75 -7.49 -14.95
C GLN A 4 12.31 -7.37 -15.46
N LEU A 5 12.11 -7.53 -16.77
CA LEU A 5 10.78 -7.53 -17.37
C LEU A 5 9.97 -8.73 -16.89
N SER A 6 10.61 -9.91 -16.86
CA SER A 6 10.03 -11.15 -16.35
C SER A 6 9.58 -11.01 -14.89
N ILE A 7 10.43 -10.50 -13.99
CA ILE A 7 10.10 -10.35 -12.56
C ILE A 7 8.91 -9.38 -12.35
N ARG A 8 8.85 -8.27 -13.09
CA ARG A 8 7.73 -7.33 -13.01
C ARG A 8 6.43 -8.00 -13.47
N MET A 9 6.47 -8.70 -14.60
CA MET A 9 5.32 -9.41 -15.15
C MET A 9 4.81 -10.48 -14.18
N TRP A 10 5.72 -11.27 -13.59
CA TRP A 10 5.36 -12.25 -12.56
C TRP A 10 4.75 -11.63 -11.31
N SER A 11 5.24 -10.46 -10.87
CA SER A 11 4.66 -9.75 -9.72
C SER A 11 3.22 -9.32 -10.01
N TRP A 12 2.95 -8.83 -11.22
CA TRP A 12 1.59 -8.49 -11.66
C TRP A 12 0.69 -9.72 -11.76
N LEU A 13 1.17 -10.79 -12.39
CA LEU A 13 0.41 -12.03 -12.52
C LEU A 13 0.06 -12.61 -11.15
N LEU A 14 1.02 -12.64 -10.23
CA LEU A 14 0.80 -13.11 -8.86
C LEU A 14 -0.23 -12.25 -8.13
N PHE A 15 -0.07 -10.92 -8.21
CA PHE A 15 -1.03 -9.97 -7.64
C PHE A 15 -2.45 -10.24 -8.16
N MET A 16 -2.63 -10.25 -9.49
CA MET A 16 -3.94 -10.43 -10.10
C MET A 16 -4.56 -11.79 -9.77
N THR A 17 -3.76 -12.86 -9.79
CA THR A 17 -4.24 -14.22 -9.48
C THR A 17 -4.68 -14.32 -8.02
N MET A 18 -3.91 -13.73 -7.10
CA MET A 18 -4.21 -13.75 -5.68
C MET A 18 -5.44 -12.92 -5.34
N GLU A 19 -5.53 -11.69 -5.89
CA GLU A 19 -6.70 -10.84 -5.71
C GLU A 19 -7.96 -11.47 -6.30
N ALA A 20 -7.88 -12.11 -7.47
CA ALA A 20 -9.00 -12.83 -8.04
C ALA A 20 -9.44 -14.00 -7.15
N PHE A 21 -8.50 -14.81 -6.67
CA PHE A 21 -8.79 -15.93 -5.77
C PHE A 21 -9.49 -15.45 -4.49
N LEU A 22 -8.96 -14.41 -3.84
CA LEU A 22 -9.53 -13.82 -2.63
C LEU A 22 -10.91 -13.22 -2.90
N TYR A 23 -11.08 -12.54 -4.04
CA TYR A 23 -12.38 -11.99 -4.42
C TYR A 23 -13.43 -13.10 -4.59
N PHE A 24 -13.10 -14.18 -5.28
CA PHE A 24 -14.01 -15.31 -5.46
C PHE A 24 -14.32 -16.03 -4.14
N SER A 25 -13.38 -16.11 -3.20
CA SER A 25 -13.65 -16.73 -1.89
C SER A 25 -14.63 -15.90 -1.05
N TYR A 26 -14.72 -14.59 -1.28
CA TYR A 26 -15.66 -13.69 -0.60
C TYR A 26 -16.97 -13.47 -1.37
N GLN A 27 -17.11 -14.03 -2.56
CA GLN A 27 -18.31 -13.84 -3.37
C GLN A 27 -19.51 -14.64 -2.81
N GLN A 28 -19.25 -15.68 -2.01
CA GLN A 28 -20.28 -16.42 -1.30
C GLN A 28 -20.71 -15.61 -0.06
N ASN A 29 -22.02 -15.49 0.18
CA ASN A 29 -22.63 -14.83 1.35
C ASN A 29 -22.42 -13.30 1.45
N ASP A 30 -22.51 -12.54 0.34
CA ASP A 30 -22.40 -11.07 0.32
C ASP A 30 -21.07 -10.52 0.90
N GLY A 31 -20.02 -11.35 0.96
CA GLY A 31 -18.70 -11.00 1.51
C GLY A 31 -17.88 -10.03 0.66
N SER A 32 -18.31 -9.68 -0.55
CA SER A 32 -17.57 -8.79 -1.45
C SER A 32 -17.22 -7.43 -0.82
N PHE A 33 -18.07 -6.94 0.10
CA PHE A 33 -17.79 -5.74 0.88
C PHE A 33 -16.64 -5.93 1.88
N HIS A 34 -16.53 -7.07 2.55
CA HIS A 34 -15.42 -7.39 3.46
C HIS A 34 -14.10 -7.48 2.69
N TRP A 35 -14.08 -8.18 1.55
CA TRP A 35 -12.92 -8.23 0.66
C TRP A 35 -12.47 -6.83 0.27
N PHE A 36 -13.41 -5.99 -0.18
CA PHE A 36 -13.11 -4.60 -0.55
C PHE A 36 -12.49 -3.83 0.63
N LEU A 37 -13.09 -3.93 1.81
CA LEU A 37 -12.64 -3.20 2.98
C LEU A 37 -11.24 -3.65 3.42
N HIS A 38 -10.99 -4.95 3.46
CA HIS A 38 -9.68 -5.54 3.75
C HIS A 38 -8.61 -5.10 2.75
N PHE A 39 -8.95 -5.08 1.46
CA PHE A 39 -8.05 -4.59 0.43
C PHE A 39 -7.66 -3.13 0.70
N PHE A 40 -8.63 -2.25 0.92
CA PHE A 40 -8.37 -0.82 1.12
C PHE A 40 -7.61 -0.53 2.41
N VAL A 41 -7.95 -1.20 3.52
CA VAL A 41 -7.22 -1.10 4.80
C VAL A 41 -5.77 -1.58 4.63
N GLY A 42 -5.60 -2.77 4.08
CA GLY A 42 -4.30 -3.41 3.90
C GLY A 42 -3.40 -2.65 2.92
N ALA A 43 -3.94 -2.27 1.76
CA ALA A 43 -3.22 -1.53 0.74
C ALA A 43 -2.81 -0.12 1.22
N SER A 44 -3.71 0.61 1.88
CA SER A 44 -3.40 1.95 2.41
C SER A 44 -2.32 1.87 3.48
N THR A 45 -2.42 0.90 4.39
CA THR A 45 -1.39 0.65 5.41
C THR A 45 -0.04 0.31 4.77
N ALA A 46 -0.02 -0.57 3.78
CA ALA A 46 1.19 -0.92 3.05
C ALA A 46 1.82 0.30 2.35
N LEU A 47 1.01 1.14 1.69
CA LEU A 47 1.47 2.36 1.04
C LEU A 47 2.08 3.36 2.04
N ILE A 48 1.43 3.56 3.19
CA ILE A 48 1.97 4.41 4.27
C ILE A 48 3.31 3.86 4.75
N VAL A 49 3.41 2.56 5.06
CA VAL A 49 4.65 1.94 5.54
C VAL A 49 5.76 2.05 4.48
N MET A 50 5.47 1.76 3.21
CA MET A 50 6.45 1.91 2.14
C MET A 50 6.91 3.36 1.96
N GLY A 51 5.99 4.32 2.09
CA GLY A 51 6.29 5.75 2.06
C GLY A 51 7.18 6.17 3.23
N LEU A 52 6.88 5.70 4.44
CA LEU A 52 7.70 5.93 5.64
C LEU A 52 9.09 5.30 5.52
N ILE A 53 9.19 4.07 5.05
CA ILE A 53 10.49 3.42 4.78
C ILE A 53 11.30 4.28 3.79
N THR A 54 10.66 4.73 2.70
CA THR A 54 11.30 5.55 1.68
C THR A 54 11.75 6.90 2.23
N PHE A 55 10.91 7.54 3.04
CA PHE A 55 11.19 8.82 3.67
C PHE A 55 12.34 8.71 4.69
N LEU A 56 12.22 7.80 5.66
CA LEU A 56 13.11 7.66 6.81
C LEU A 56 14.46 7.02 6.45
N SER A 57 14.45 5.95 5.67
CA SER A 57 15.67 5.20 5.33
C SER A 57 16.32 5.64 4.02
N GLY A 58 15.62 6.44 3.22
CA GLY A 58 16.03 6.80 1.86
C GLY A 58 15.99 5.64 0.85
N ARG A 59 15.53 4.45 1.25
CA ARG A 59 15.50 3.25 0.41
C ARG A 59 14.16 3.12 -0.29
N ILE A 60 14.18 3.02 -1.62
CA ILE A 60 12.99 2.71 -2.41
C ILE A 60 12.61 1.24 -2.20
N VAL A 61 11.36 1.01 -1.83
CA VAL A 61 10.82 -0.35 -1.65
C VAL A 61 10.80 -1.10 -2.97
N ARG A 62 11.46 -2.26 -2.99
CA ARG A 62 11.47 -3.19 -4.13
C ARG A 62 10.19 -4.03 -4.07
N HIS A 63 9.48 -4.12 -5.20
CA HIS A 63 8.22 -4.87 -5.35
C HIS A 63 7.01 -4.34 -4.55
N PRO A 64 6.52 -3.12 -4.83
CA PRO A 64 5.41 -2.52 -4.08
C PRO A 64 4.09 -3.32 -4.13
N LEU A 65 3.84 -4.07 -5.21
CA LEU A 65 2.65 -4.93 -5.31
C LEU A 65 2.66 -6.06 -4.28
N LEU A 66 3.83 -6.62 -3.97
CA LEU A 66 3.94 -7.66 -2.95
C LEU A 66 3.60 -7.11 -1.56
N TRP A 67 3.99 -5.87 -1.28
CA TRP A 67 3.63 -5.19 -0.03
C TRP A 67 2.14 -4.96 0.09
N ILE A 68 1.47 -4.57 -1.00
CA ILE A 68 0.01 -4.40 -1.02
C ILE A 68 -0.68 -5.74 -0.74
N VAL A 69 -0.24 -6.82 -1.39
CA VAL A 69 -0.78 -8.18 -1.17
C VAL A 69 -0.57 -8.64 0.27
N VAL A 70 0.62 -8.45 0.82
CA VAL A 70 0.91 -8.79 2.22
C VAL A 70 0.01 -7.97 3.16
N GLY A 71 -0.14 -6.67 2.91
CA GLY A 71 -1.04 -5.81 3.69
C GLY A 71 -2.49 -6.29 3.63
N HIS A 72 -2.97 -6.68 2.45
CA HIS A 72 -4.31 -7.23 2.26
C HIS A 72 -4.50 -8.53 3.04
N VAL A 73 -3.58 -9.50 2.91
CA VAL A 73 -3.64 -10.77 3.65
C VAL A 73 -3.62 -10.55 5.17
N ILE A 74 -2.79 -9.62 5.64
CA ILE A 74 -2.76 -9.25 7.06
C ILE A 74 -4.12 -8.69 7.49
N ALA A 75 -4.73 -7.79 6.72
CA ALA A 75 -6.05 -7.24 7.03
C ALA A 75 -7.14 -8.32 7.09
N MET A 76 -7.06 -9.33 6.22
CA MET A 76 -7.97 -10.48 6.19
C MET A 76 -7.69 -11.53 7.27
N PHE A 77 -6.64 -11.36 8.08
CA PHE A 77 -6.21 -12.41 9.01
C PHE A 77 -7.32 -12.89 9.96
N PRO A 78 -8.15 -12.03 10.56
CA PRO A 78 -9.29 -12.48 11.37
C PRO A 78 -10.27 -13.36 10.59
N ASP A 79 -10.67 -12.93 9.39
CA ASP A 79 -11.61 -13.66 8.53
C ASP A 79 -11.04 -15.02 8.11
N ILE A 80 -9.73 -15.11 7.86
CA ILE A 80 -9.06 -16.37 7.55
C ILE A 80 -9.16 -17.33 8.74
N LEU A 81 -8.83 -16.86 9.95
CA LEU A 81 -8.91 -17.72 11.15
C LEU A 81 -10.32 -18.23 11.40
N TRP A 82 -11.31 -17.35 11.23
CA TRP A 82 -12.72 -17.68 11.41
C TRP A 82 -13.24 -18.64 10.33
N ASN A 83 -13.04 -18.32 9.04
CA ASN A 83 -13.60 -19.09 7.93
C ASN A 83 -12.96 -20.47 7.78
N PHE A 84 -11.68 -20.63 8.14
CA PHE A 84 -11.02 -21.94 8.14
C PHE A 84 -11.23 -22.72 9.45
N LEU A 85 -12.11 -22.26 10.34
CA LEU A 85 -12.41 -22.89 11.64
C LEU A 85 -11.15 -23.12 12.49
N VAL A 86 -10.13 -22.28 12.30
CA VAL A 86 -8.88 -22.35 13.04
C VAL A 86 -9.07 -21.76 14.44
N ALA A 87 -9.96 -20.78 14.58
CA ALA A 87 -10.32 -20.17 15.86
C ALA A 87 -11.81 -19.83 15.91
N THR A 88 -12.38 -19.85 17.11
CA THR A 88 -13.65 -19.17 17.40
C THR A 88 -13.49 -17.67 17.24
N HIS A 89 -14.61 -16.96 17.01
CA HIS A 89 -14.59 -15.51 16.90
C HIS A 89 -14.27 -14.94 18.28
N GLU A 90 -13.19 -14.18 18.38
CA GLU A 90 -12.70 -13.63 19.65
C GLU A 90 -12.72 -12.10 19.62
N PRO A 91 -12.93 -11.41 20.78
CA PRO A 91 -13.03 -9.94 20.82
C PRO A 91 -11.81 -9.18 20.28
N TRP A 92 -10.64 -9.81 20.21
CA TRP A 92 -9.46 -9.17 19.62
C TRP A 92 -9.59 -9.02 18.10
N MET A 93 -10.37 -9.88 17.44
CA MET A 93 -10.63 -9.84 16.00
C MET A 93 -11.40 -8.55 15.62
N ASP A 94 -12.30 -8.11 16.49
CA ASP A 94 -13.10 -6.89 16.33
C ASP A 94 -12.26 -5.60 16.33
N ILE A 95 -11.13 -5.61 17.05
CA ILE A 95 -10.25 -4.44 17.18
C ILE A 95 -9.00 -4.55 16.30
N PHE A 96 -8.73 -5.72 15.71
CA PHE A 96 -7.54 -5.96 14.90
C PHE A 96 -7.51 -5.00 13.70
N LEU A 97 -6.46 -4.17 13.59
CA LEU A 97 -6.38 -3.09 12.60
C LEU A 97 -7.61 -2.16 12.58
N GLY A 98 -8.31 -2.05 13.70
CA GLY A 98 -9.56 -1.29 13.79
C GLY A 98 -10.70 -1.89 12.97
N HIS A 99 -10.76 -3.22 12.84
CA HIS A 99 -11.74 -3.96 12.03
C HIS A 99 -13.16 -3.38 12.12
N ILE A 100 -13.77 -3.34 13.30
CA ILE A 100 -15.12 -2.74 13.48
C ILE A 100 -15.14 -1.27 13.05
N THR A 101 -14.18 -0.46 13.49
CA THR A 101 -14.12 0.97 13.14
C THR A 101 -14.06 1.18 11.63
N ALA A 102 -13.35 0.30 10.91
CA ALA A 102 -13.23 0.37 9.47
C ALA A 102 -14.58 0.15 8.75
N HIS A 103 -15.45 -0.68 9.32
CA HIS A 103 -16.81 -0.92 8.83
C HIS A 103 -17.74 0.29 8.99
N PHE A 104 -17.51 1.12 10.01
CA PHE A 104 -18.40 2.22 10.39
C PHE A 104 -17.80 3.61 10.12
N ILE A 105 -16.77 3.71 9.28
CA ILE A 105 -16.18 5.00 8.91
C ILE A 105 -17.23 5.92 8.23
N PRO A 106 -17.37 7.19 8.66
CA PRO A 106 -18.26 8.14 7.99
C PRO A 106 -17.91 8.29 6.51
N GLY A 107 -18.91 8.20 5.63
CA GLY A 107 -18.72 8.22 4.18
C GLY A 107 -18.43 6.85 3.54
N ARG A 108 -18.28 5.78 4.34
CA ARG A 108 -18.15 4.38 3.88
C ARG A 108 -17.02 4.22 2.83
N ASN A 109 -17.32 3.65 1.67
CA ASN A 109 -16.36 3.38 0.60
C ASN A 109 -15.65 4.65 0.11
N TRP A 110 -16.32 5.81 0.12
CA TRP A 110 -15.71 7.07 -0.32
C TRP A 110 -14.57 7.50 0.59
N ALA A 111 -14.69 7.27 1.90
CA ALA A 111 -13.60 7.53 2.83
C ALA A 111 -12.40 6.63 2.54
N TRP A 112 -12.65 5.34 2.28
CA TRP A 112 -11.59 4.39 1.92
C TRP A 112 -10.90 4.74 0.60
N TYR A 113 -11.64 5.16 -0.43
CA TYR A 113 -11.03 5.67 -1.66
C TYR A 113 -10.15 6.88 -1.41
N ALA A 114 -10.62 7.86 -0.61
CA ALA A 114 -9.84 9.04 -0.28
C ALA A 114 -8.55 8.68 0.49
N ILE A 115 -8.66 7.83 1.52
CA ILE A 115 -7.52 7.35 2.32
C ILE A 115 -6.50 6.66 1.42
N PHE A 116 -6.95 5.78 0.52
CA PHE A 116 -6.07 5.09 -0.41
C PHE A 116 -5.36 6.06 -1.37
N LEU A 117 -6.09 7.01 -1.96
CA LEU A 117 -5.50 8.00 -2.87
C LEU A 117 -4.47 8.88 -2.16
N VAL A 118 -4.73 9.30 -0.92
CA VAL A 118 -3.77 10.06 -0.10
C VAL A 118 -2.54 9.21 0.22
N SER A 119 -2.74 7.94 0.60
CA SER A 119 -1.64 7.01 0.91
C SER A 119 -0.79 6.72 -0.34
N LEU A 120 -1.43 6.56 -1.49
CA LEU A 120 -0.77 6.36 -2.78
C LEU A 120 0.04 7.60 -3.17
N ALA A 121 -0.57 8.80 -3.07
CA ALA A 121 0.10 10.05 -3.36
C ALA A 121 1.32 10.24 -2.44
N PHE A 122 1.20 9.94 -1.15
CA PHE A 122 2.32 9.98 -0.21
C PHE A 122 3.46 9.06 -0.62
N TYR A 123 3.18 7.78 -0.92
CA TYR A 123 4.22 6.84 -1.36
C TYR A 123 4.89 7.28 -2.66
N LEU A 124 4.10 7.68 -3.67
CA LEU A 124 4.62 8.13 -4.97
C LEU A 124 5.48 9.39 -4.83
N TYR A 125 5.06 10.35 -4.00
CA TYR A 125 5.81 11.56 -3.72
C TYR A 125 7.18 11.25 -3.10
N GLN A 126 7.22 10.40 -2.07
CA GLN A 126 8.48 10.01 -1.43
C GLN A 126 9.40 9.27 -2.39
N ARG A 127 8.84 8.36 -3.18
CA ARG A 127 9.60 7.62 -4.20
C ARG A 127 10.18 8.54 -5.26
N ALA A 128 9.37 9.43 -5.85
CA ALA A 128 9.82 10.37 -6.87
C ALA A 128 10.92 11.30 -6.36
N THR A 129 10.79 11.78 -5.12
CA THR A 129 11.81 12.62 -4.47
C THR A 129 13.16 11.89 -4.37
N LYS A 130 13.15 10.60 -4.02
CA LYS A 130 14.39 9.79 -3.94
C LYS A 130 14.95 9.46 -5.32
N GLU A 131 14.11 9.19 -6.31
CA GLU A 131 14.54 8.96 -7.69
C GLU A 131 15.18 10.23 -8.28
N ALA A 132 14.62 11.41 -8.04
CA ALA A 132 15.17 12.69 -8.50
C ALA A 132 16.51 13.05 -7.83
N ALA A 133 16.65 12.74 -6.54
CA ALA A 133 17.92 12.93 -5.82
C ALA A 133 19.03 12.00 -6.36
N ALA A 134 18.68 10.78 -6.78
CA ALA A 134 19.63 9.81 -7.32
C ALA A 134 20.12 10.15 -8.74
N THR A 135 19.32 10.86 -9.54
CA THR A 135 19.67 11.25 -10.92
C THR A 135 20.37 12.61 -11.01
N GLY A 136 20.54 13.32 -9.90
CA GLY A 136 21.20 14.64 -9.88
C GLY A 136 20.39 15.76 -10.54
N VAL A 137 19.10 15.55 -10.82
CA VAL A 137 18.21 16.53 -11.47
C VAL A 137 17.86 17.69 -10.52
N VAL A 138 18.12 17.56 -9.22
CA VAL A 138 18.12 18.71 -8.30
C VAL A 138 19.42 19.48 -8.52
N GLN A 139 19.43 20.29 -9.56
CA GLN A 139 20.43 21.32 -9.80
C GLN A 139 20.44 22.21 -8.55
N GLN A 140 21.52 22.16 -7.76
CA GLN A 140 21.72 23.13 -6.69
C GLN A 140 21.54 24.52 -7.32
N PRO A 141 20.69 25.40 -6.77
CA PRO A 141 20.61 26.76 -7.25
C PRO A 141 22.04 27.31 -7.20
N ASN A 142 22.53 27.75 -8.35
CA ASN A 142 23.89 28.24 -8.50
C ASN A 142 24.02 29.57 -7.72
N ILE A 143 24.36 29.51 -6.43
CA ILE A 143 24.55 30.68 -5.56
C ILE A 143 25.82 31.46 -5.96
N GLN A 144 26.48 31.15 -7.08
CA GLN A 144 27.69 31.86 -7.52
C GLN A 144 27.47 33.09 -8.41
N GLU A 145 26.24 33.41 -8.86
CA GLU A 145 26.04 34.60 -9.71
C GLU A 145 26.05 35.96 -8.98
N GLY A 146 26.14 35.98 -7.64
CA GLY A 146 26.06 37.22 -6.85
C GLY A 146 27.38 37.89 -6.45
N GLN A 147 28.53 37.21 -6.53
CA GLN A 147 29.79 37.71 -5.93
C GLN A 147 30.76 38.38 -6.93
N ALA A 148 30.41 38.48 -8.22
CA ALA A 148 31.31 39.03 -9.24
C ALA A 148 31.08 40.51 -9.60
N LYS A 149 30.26 41.27 -8.84
CA LYS A 149 29.95 42.69 -9.15
C LYS A 149 30.34 43.70 -8.06
N VAL A 150 31.30 43.36 -7.19
CA VAL A 150 31.89 44.33 -6.26
C VAL A 150 33.42 44.19 -6.31
N ALA A 151 34.01 44.66 -7.41
CA ALA A 151 35.44 44.94 -7.54
C ALA A 151 35.60 46.24 -8.31
#